data_AF-U2LHQ1-F1
#
_entry.id   AF-U2LHQ1-F1
#
_cell.length_a   1.000
_cell.length_b   1.000
_cell.length_c   1.000
_cell.angle_alpha   90.00
_cell.angle_beta   90.00
_cell.angle_gamma   90.00
#
_symmetry.space_group_name_H-M   'P 1'
#
loop_
_entity.id
_entity.type
_entity.pdbx_description
1 polymer ?
#
loop_
_entity_poly.entity_id
_entity_poly.type
_entity_poly.pdbx_seq_one_letter_code
_entity_poly.pdbx_strand_id
1 'polypeptide(L)'
;MREKQQDKENDMKIWKKPLAAVLAGMLCVISMPQVQPLLPAFSAAAAEETGTVGALTYILESDGAVITKCEETAEKVVIPEKIAGKPVTEIAEDAFQFCENLTSVEIPDTVQTIGKNAFWSCHKLQHVTLPKNLAAVGDNCFRSCGLLAELEIPVTLQKIGLDAFCDTAWLKNQQTENPLVQVNHILIDATTCSGTAVEVPDGVTEIGNFAFYNCGNLQKIMLPASVTKIDWGAFWQCSGLETLTVQGNLAKIGESAFSDCTKLSAVYTVMSEDEWSNVQIESGNELLEQATIHYNSILEELLLADLDNNGSVDSTDVFYILLGVAQNAVGMDSGWTPAQEKAADIDGSGAVDSTDVFYVLLYIARNSAGIPTTWEMLVA
;
A
#
# COMPACT_ATOMS: atom_id res chain seq x y z
N MET A 1 -70.06 -6.52 6.84
CA MET A 1 -70.91 -7.10 7.90
C MET A 1 -70.02 -7.91 8.83
N ARG A 2 -70.05 -7.58 10.13
CA ARG A 2 -69.56 -8.34 11.31
C ARG A 2 -68.05 -8.61 11.37
N GLU A 3 -67.29 -7.92 12.24
CA GLU A 3 -67.22 -7.94 13.72
C GLU A 3 -66.16 -8.92 14.26
N LYS A 4 -65.16 -8.34 14.96
CA LYS A 4 -64.49 -8.80 16.21
C LYS A 4 -63.59 -10.04 16.09
N GLN A 5 -62.43 -10.19 16.74
CA GLN A 5 -61.79 -9.64 17.95
C GLN A 5 -60.29 -10.08 17.91
N GLN A 6 -59.28 -9.23 18.15
CA GLN A 6 -58.69 -8.82 19.45
C GLN A 6 -57.59 -9.75 19.99
N ASP A 7 -56.35 -9.26 20.03
CA ASP A 7 -55.37 -9.37 21.14
C ASP A 7 -54.17 -8.44 20.83
N LYS A 8 -53.93 -7.39 21.64
CA LYS A 8 -52.85 -7.25 22.67
C LYS A 8 -51.46 -7.06 22.06
N GLU A 9 -50.55 -6.19 22.51
CA GLU A 9 -50.44 -5.15 23.54
C GLU A 9 -49.04 -4.52 23.34
N ASN A 10 -48.80 -3.37 23.96
CA ASN A 10 -47.50 -2.76 24.29
C ASN A 10 -46.76 -1.83 23.29
N ASP A 11 -46.76 -0.56 23.74
CA ASP A 11 -45.63 0.36 23.86
C ASP A 11 -44.87 0.85 22.62
N MET A 12 -45.03 2.14 22.29
CA MET A 12 -44.21 3.21 22.92
C MET A 12 -44.59 4.57 22.30
N LYS A 13 -44.97 5.53 23.16
CA LYS A 13 -45.43 6.87 22.78
C LYS A 13 -44.26 7.75 22.33
N ILE A 14 -44.32 8.20 21.07
CA ILE A 14 -43.47 9.25 20.50
C ILE A 14 -44.04 10.63 20.90
N TRP A 15 -43.19 11.47 21.50
CA TRP A 15 -43.51 12.83 21.96
C TRP A 15 -43.67 13.84 20.81
N LYS A 16 -44.65 14.73 20.95
CA LYS A 16 -44.89 15.93 20.13
C LYS A 16 -44.35 17.19 20.84
N LYS A 17 -43.74 18.09 20.07
CA LYS A 17 -43.26 19.49 20.31
C LYS A 17 -44.39 20.45 20.85
N PRO A 18 -44.24 21.80 21.00
CA PRO A 18 -43.17 22.73 21.44
C PRO A 18 -43.66 23.89 22.42
N LEU A 19 -42.78 24.89 22.67
CA LEU A 19 -42.98 26.37 22.87
C LEU A 19 -42.96 27.05 24.29
N ALA A 20 -41.95 27.93 24.45
CA ALA A 20 -41.89 29.33 24.95
C ALA A 20 -42.53 29.83 26.27
N ALA A 21 -41.78 30.66 27.04
CA ALA A 21 -42.06 32.09 27.30
C ALA A 21 -41.16 32.72 28.40
N VAL A 22 -40.86 34.02 28.26
CA VAL A 22 -40.06 34.90 29.15
C VAL A 22 -40.98 35.80 29.98
N LEU A 23 -40.67 36.07 31.26
CA LEU A 23 -40.94 37.37 31.92
C LEU A 23 -40.19 37.53 33.27
N ALA A 24 -39.72 38.75 33.51
CA ALA A 24 -38.90 39.19 34.64
C ALA A 24 -39.74 39.67 35.86
N GLY A 25 -39.15 39.61 37.06
CA GLY A 25 -39.70 40.22 38.29
C GLY A 25 -38.72 40.16 39.47
N MET A 26 -38.48 41.32 40.10
CA MET A 26 -37.41 41.65 41.07
C MET A 26 -37.65 41.24 42.54
N LEU A 27 -36.53 41.25 43.31
CA LEU A 27 -36.30 41.75 44.68
C LEU A 27 -36.21 40.79 45.91
N CYS A 28 -35.09 41.01 46.63
CA CYS A 28 -34.84 40.91 48.09
C CYS A 28 -34.29 39.62 48.75
N VAL A 29 -32.95 39.60 48.84
CA VAL A 29 -32.03 39.31 49.98
C VAL A 29 -32.56 38.59 51.23
N ILE A 30 -32.00 37.40 51.52
CA ILE A 30 -31.45 37.04 52.86
C ILE A 30 -30.47 35.84 52.78
N SER A 31 -29.18 36.15 52.94
CA SER A 31 -28.12 35.43 53.69
C SER A 31 -28.22 33.91 53.91
N MET A 32 -27.31 33.13 53.29
CA MET A 32 -26.72 31.86 53.81
C MET A 32 -25.36 31.56 53.10
N PRO A 33 -24.44 30.76 53.69
CA PRO A 33 -22.99 30.98 53.65
C PRO A 33 -22.29 30.55 52.35
N GLN A 34 -21.19 31.24 52.04
CA GLN A 34 -20.33 31.02 50.87
C GLN A 34 -19.71 29.62 50.87
N VAL A 35 -20.22 28.72 50.04
CA VAL A 35 -19.43 27.61 49.50
C VAL A 35 -18.67 28.20 48.31
N GLN A 36 -17.36 28.47 48.48
CA GLN A 36 -16.51 28.77 47.33
C GLN A 36 -16.51 27.53 46.42
N PRO A 37 -16.91 27.63 45.15
CA PRO A 37 -16.67 26.55 44.21
C PRO A 37 -15.16 26.41 44.05
N LEU A 38 -14.64 25.20 44.28
CA LEU A 38 -13.35 24.80 43.75
C LEU A 38 -13.44 24.98 42.22
N LEU A 39 -12.90 26.08 41.71
CA LEU A 39 -12.64 26.18 40.28
C LEU A 39 -11.59 25.12 39.98
N PRO A 40 -11.80 24.22 38.99
CA PRO A 40 -10.70 23.41 38.50
C PRO A 40 -9.61 24.37 38.03
N ALA A 41 -8.39 24.15 38.52
CA ALA A 41 -7.22 24.83 38.00
C ALA A 41 -7.23 24.57 36.49
N PHE A 42 -7.51 25.62 35.70
CA PHE A 42 -7.15 25.61 34.30
C PHE A 42 -5.65 25.33 34.28
N SER A 43 -5.28 24.12 33.85
CA SER A 43 -3.91 23.84 33.46
C SER A 43 -3.57 24.89 32.41
N ALA A 44 -2.68 25.82 32.74
CA ALA A 44 -2.04 26.62 31.74
C ALA A 44 -1.46 25.64 30.72
N ALA A 45 -1.80 25.79 29.44
CA ALA A 45 -1.00 25.19 28.38
C ALA A 45 0.44 25.65 28.67
N ALA A 46 1.34 24.68 28.89
CA ALA A 46 2.74 25.00 29.06
C ALA A 46 3.16 25.81 27.83
N ALA A 47 3.73 26.99 28.03
CA ALA A 47 4.25 27.78 26.92
C ALA A 47 5.31 26.91 26.22
N GLU A 48 5.08 26.58 24.95
CA GLU A 48 6.08 25.94 24.12
C GLU A 48 7.34 26.82 24.09
N GLU A 49 8.42 26.34 24.69
CA GLU A 49 9.70 27.04 24.66
C GLU A 49 10.27 26.90 23.25
N THR A 50 10.01 27.92 22.44
CA THR A 50 10.60 28.08 21.11
C THR A 50 12.01 28.62 21.23
N GLY A 51 12.93 28.10 20.43
CA GLY A 51 14.31 28.57 20.39
C GLY A 51 14.95 28.35 19.03
N THR A 52 16.18 28.83 18.89
CA THR A 52 16.98 28.62 17.68
C THR A 52 18.34 28.00 18.00
N VAL A 53 18.87 27.20 17.07
CA VAL A 53 20.21 26.65 17.12
C VAL A 53 20.79 26.63 15.70
N GLY A 54 21.77 27.51 15.46
CA GLY A 54 22.24 27.75 14.09
C GLY A 54 21.09 28.22 13.20
N ALA A 55 20.89 27.56 12.06
CA ALA A 55 19.83 27.83 11.10
C ALA A 55 18.47 27.18 11.46
N LEU A 56 18.38 26.49 12.61
CA LEU A 56 17.20 25.72 13.00
C LEU A 56 16.37 26.46 14.04
N THR A 57 15.05 26.40 13.89
CA THR A 57 14.06 26.71 14.92
C THR A 57 13.51 25.42 15.50
N TYR A 58 13.30 25.39 16.81
CA TYR A 58 12.79 24.23 17.51
C TYR A 58 11.75 24.62 18.56
N ILE A 59 10.98 23.62 18.98
CA ILE A 59 10.11 23.65 20.17
C ILE A 59 10.62 22.60 21.15
N LEU A 60 10.69 22.94 22.44
CA LEU A 60 10.93 21.96 23.51
C LEU A 60 9.60 21.42 24.02
N GLU A 61 9.42 20.11 23.85
CA GLU A 61 8.30 19.36 24.38
C GLU A 61 8.70 18.56 25.61
N SER A 62 7.75 17.85 26.21
CA SER A 62 8.01 17.09 27.45
C SER A 62 8.99 15.93 27.25
N ASP A 63 9.00 15.35 26.05
CA ASP A 63 9.70 14.13 25.64
C ASP A 63 10.94 14.39 24.76
N GLY A 64 11.05 15.57 24.14
CA GLY A 64 12.19 15.90 23.30
C GLY A 64 12.20 17.34 22.80
N ALA A 65 13.08 17.59 21.84
CA ALA A 65 13.08 18.79 21.02
C ALA A 65 12.59 18.43 19.61
N VAL A 66 11.73 19.28 19.05
CA VAL A 66 11.16 19.11 17.70
C VAL A 66 11.71 20.21 16.81
N ILE A 67 12.31 19.86 15.67
CA ILE A 67 12.76 20.84 14.67
C ILE A 67 11.57 21.29 13.85
N THR A 68 11.26 22.59 13.88
CA THR A 68 10.05 23.13 13.25
C THR A 68 10.33 24.03 12.06
N LYS A 69 11.55 24.53 11.90
CA LYS A 69 11.93 25.34 10.75
C LYS A 69 13.44 25.34 10.51
N CYS A 70 13.85 25.44 9.25
CA CYS A 70 15.19 25.76 8.81
C CYS A 70 15.18 27.08 8.03
N GLU A 71 16.25 27.87 8.16
CA GLU A 71 16.46 29.05 7.33
C GLU A 71 16.69 28.65 5.86
N GLU A 72 15.98 29.29 4.92
CA GLU A 72 16.08 29.01 3.47
C GLU A 72 17.47 29.27 2.87
N THR A 73 18.31 30.05 3.57
CA THR A 73 19.70 30.31 3.21
C THR A 73 20.66 29.21 3.66
N ALA A 74 20.21 28.22 4.43
CA ALA A 74 21.05 27.14 4.90
C ALA A 74 21.52 26.25 3.73
N GLU A 75 22.83 26.04 3.62
CA GLU A 75 23.41 25.16 2.59
C GLU A 75 23.72 23.77 3.13
N LYS A 76 24.16 23.67 4.38
CA LYS A 76 24.50 22.42 5.05
C LYS A 76 24.01 22.48 6.48
N VAL A 77 23.26 21.46 6.90
CA VAL A 77 22.68 21.38 8.23
C VAL A 77 23.12 20.10 8.91
N VAL A 78 23.57 20.22 10.15
CA VAL A 78 23.75 19.10 11.07
C VAL A 78 22.77 19.32 12.21
N ILE A 79 21.74 18.46 12.30
CA ILE A 79 20.77 18.55 13.37
C ILE A 79 21.44 17.97 14.63
N PRO A 80 21.51 18.72 15.75
CA PRO A 80 22.19 18.23 16.95
C PRO A 80 21.40 17.08 17.58
N GLU A 81 22.09 16.09 18.15
CA GLU A 81 21.43 15.00 18.91
C GLU A 81 20.61 15.52 20.10
N LYS A 82 21.02 16.67 20.66
CA LYS A 82 20.37 17.28 21.83
C LYS A 82 20.27 18.80 21.71
N ILE A 83 19.15 19.33 22.18
CA ILE A 83 18.91 20.77 22.36
C ILE A 83 18.45 20.97 23.81
N ALA A 84 19.09 21.91 24.53
CA ALA A 84 18.82 22.16 25.95
C ALA A 84 18.86 20.90 26.85
N GLY A 85 19.71 19.93 26.50
CA GLY A 85 19.85 18.66 27.23
C GLY A 85 18.81 17.59 26.89
N LYS A 86 17.80 17.91 26.08
CA LYS A 86 16.78 16.97 25.58
C LYS A 86 17.16 16.42 24.21
N PRO A 87 16.85 15.15 23.90
CA PRO A 87 17.10 14.59 22.57
C PRO A 87 16.24 15.27 21.50
N VAL A 88 16.76 15.41 20.29
CA VAL A 88 15.94 15.80 19.13
C VAL A 88 15.23 14.55 18.60
N THR A 89 13.91 14.51 18.70
CA THR A 89 13.11 13.30 18.45
C THR A 89 12.33 13.34 17.15
N GLU A 90 12.07 14.55 16.62
CA GLU A 90 11.21 14.75 15.46
C GLU A 90 11.68 15.93 14.60
N ILE A 91 11.48 15.78 13.29
CA ILE A 91 11.45 16.89 12.33
C ILE A 91 9.98 17.10 11.95
N ALA A 92 9.42 18.26 12.28
CA ALA A 92 8.00 18.55 12.09
C ALA A 92 7.61 18.71 10.61
N GLU A 93 6.30 18.82 10.39
CA GLU A 93 5.74 19.21 9.09
C GLU A 93 6.36 20.52 8.58
N ASP A 94 6.67 20.54 7.27
CA ASP A 94 7.23 21.66 6.53
C ASP A 94 8.59 22.21 7.04
N ALA A 95 9.27 21.55 7.99
CA ALA A 95 10.43 22.14 8.68
C ALA A 95 11.58 22.61 7.76
N PHE A 96 11.84 21.92 6.65
CA PHE A 96 12.82 22.29 5.63
C PHE A 96 12.16 22.54 4.27
N GLN A 97 10.84 22.75 4.22
CA GLN A 97 10.12 23.00 2.97
C GLN A 97 10.75 24.18 2.21
N PHE A 98 10.95 24.03 0.90
CA PHE A 98 11.56 25.05 0.03
C PHE A 98 12.97 25.52 0.43
N CYS A 99 13.75 24.71 1.14
CA CYS A 99 15.16 25.02 1.37
C CYS A 99 16.00 24.81 0.08
N GLU A 100 15.84 25.69 -0.90
CA GLU A 100 16.42 25.57 -2.25
C GLU A 100 17.95 25.64 -2.29
N ASN A 101 18.59 26.10 -1.20
CA ASN A 101 20.04 26.13 -1.08
C ASN A 101 20.62 24.92 -0.33
N LEU A 102 19.77 24.13 0.34
CA LEU A 102 20.21 23.00 1.14
C LEU A 102 20.78 21.91 0.23
N THR A 103 22.04 21.58 0.46
CA THR A 103 22.79 20.54 -0.27
C THR A 103 22.96 19.27 0.55
N SER A 104 23.06 19.40 1.88
CA SER A 104 23.19 18.25 2.77
C SER A 104 22.51 18.46 4.13
N VAL A 105 21.91 17.40 4.66
CA VAL A 105 21.40 17.34 6.03
C VAL A 105 21.85 16.05 6.73
N GLU A 106 22.40 16.21 7.93
CA GLU A 106 22.71 15.10 8.84
C GLU A 106 21.65 15.06 9.95
N ILE A 107 20.87 13.98 9.99
CA ILE A 107 19.79 13.78 10.95
C ILE A 107 20.28 12.77 12.01
N PRO A 108 20.22 13.10 13.32
CA PRO A 108 20.76 12.25 14.37
C PRO A 108 19.87 11.03 14.63
N ASP A 109 20.48 9.91 15.03
CA ASP A 109 19.83 8.62 15.34
C ASP A 109 18.74 8.69 16.43
N THR A 110 18.62 9.83 17.12
CA THR A 110 17.55 10.12 18.10
C THR A 110 16.21 10.45 17.46
N VAL A 111 16.20 10.85 16.18
CA VAL A 111 14.98 11.19 15.43
C VAL A 111 14.25 9.92 15.01
N GLN A 112 12.97 9.82 15.34
CA GLN A 112 12.12 8.66 15.04
C GLN A 112 11.12 8.93 13.91
N THR A 113 10.75 10.20 13.72
CA THR A 113 9.72 10.63 12.77
C THR A 113 10.20 11.86 11.99
N ILE A 114 9.91 11.86 10.69
CA ILE A 114 10.07 13.03 9.83
C ILE A 114 8.70 13.35 9.24
N GLY A 115 8.25 14.58 9.45
CA GLY A 115 6.91 15.03 9.15
C GLY A 115 6.59 15.15 7.67
N LYS A 116 5.32 15.41 7.40
CA LYS A 116 4.81 15.70 6.06
C LYS A 116 5.55 16.90 5.46
N ASN A 117 5.84 16.83 4.16
CA ASN A 117 6.54 17.85 3.38
C ASN A 117 7.88 18.32 3.98
N ALA A 118 8.47 17.60 4.94
CA ALA A 118 9.58 18.12 5.74
C ALA A 118 10.73 18.65 4.88
N PHE A 119 11.07 18.00 3.77
CA PHE A 119 12.07 18.43 2.78
C PHE A 119 11.46 18.68 1.40
N TRP A 120 10.16 18.94 1.29
CA TRP A 120 9.51 19.14 0.00
C TRP A 120 10.14 20.31 -0.77
N SER A 121 10.47 20.06 -2.05
CA SER A 121 11.09 21.03 -2.96
C SER A 121 12.47 21.56 -2.51
N CYS A 122 13.25 20.76 -1.77
CA CYS A 122 14.68 21.01 -1.57
C CYS A 122 15.48 20.62 -2.83
N HIS A 123 15.37 21.38 -3.92
CA HIS A 123 15.88 20.99 -5.24
C HIS A 123 17.40 20.74 -5.34
N LYS A 124 18.20 21.32 -4.42
CA LYS A 124 19.65 21.11 -4.37
C LYS A 124 20.10 20.02 -3.39
N LEU A 125 19.17 19.39 -2.67
CA LEU A 125 19.50 18.40 -1.66
C LEU A 125 20.07 17.15 -2.33
N GLN A 126 21.33 16.85 -2.00
CA GLN A 126 22.10 15.74 -2.57
C GLN A 126 22.37 14.65 -1.54
N HIS A 127 22.58 15.04 -0.28
CA HIS A 127 22.99 14.13 0.77
C HIS A 127 22.07 14.23 1.98
N VAL A 128 21.43 13.13 2.33
CA VAL A 128 20.63 12.99 3.55
C VAL A 128 21.15 11.79 4.30
N THR A 129 21.59 11.99 5.54
CA THR A 129 21.84 10.87 6.46
C THR A 129 20.56 10.62 7.24
N LEU A 130 19.87 9.51 6.94
CA LEU A 130 18.67 9.10 7.69
C LEU A 130 19.06 8.47 9.04
N PRO A 131 18.25 8.66 10.09
CA PRO A 131 18.52 8.06 11.39
C PRO A 131 18.27 6.55 11.37
N LYS A 132 19.13 5.77 12.04
CA LYS A 132 19.05 4.30 12.05
C LYS A 132 17.78 3.73 12.66
N ASN A 133 17.12 4.51 13.53
CA ASN A 133 15.87 4.13 14.21
C ASN A 133 14.65 4.84 13.60
N LEU A 134 14.77 5.40 12.39
CA LEU A 134 13.65 6.07 11.73
C LEU A 134 12.50 5.08 11.57
N ALA A 135 11.33 5.42 12.12
CA ALA A 135 10.15 4.58 12.06
C ALA A 135 9.18 5.04 10.95
N ALA A 136 9.12 6.35 10.68
CA ALA A 136 8.17 6.93 9.75
C ALA A 136 8.69 8.16 9.01
N VAL A 137 8.31 8.29 7.74
CA VAL A 137 8.38 9.51 6.94
C VAL A 137 6.98 9.90 6.48
N GLY A 138 6.64 11.19 6.59
CA GLY A 138 5.34 11.71 6.20
C GLY A 138 5.17 11.90 4.69
N ASP A 139 3.95 12.27 4.30
CA ASP A 139 3.61 12.52 2.90
C ASP A 139 4.52 13.58 2.28
N ASN A 140 4.93 13.39 1.04
CA ASN A 140 5.77 14.30 0.26
C ASN A 140 7.12 14.66 0.93
N CYS A 141 7.56 13.89 1.94
CA CYS A 141 8.73 14.24 2.77
C CYS A 141 9.94 14.69 1.96
N PHE A 142 10.34 13.95 0.93
CA PHE A 142 11.45 14.29 0.02
C PHE A 142 10.97 14.61 -1.40
N ARG A 143 9.69 14.95 -1.59
CA ARG A 143 9.13 15.17 -2.91
C ARG A 143 9.88 16.30 -3.62
N SER A 144 10.18 16.11 -4.91
CA SER A 144 10.90 17.07 -5.75
C SER A 144 12.34 17.39 -5.29
N CYS A 145 12.96 16.54 -4.46
CA CYS A 145 14.40 16.55 -4.19
C CYS A 145 15.17 15.89 -5.35
N GLY A 146 15.14 16.53 -6.52
CA GLY A 146 15.59 15.93 -7.78
C GLY A 146 17.07 15.57 -7.89
N LEU A 147 17.93 16.05 -6.98
CA LEU A 147 19.35 15.70 -6.92
C LEU A 147 19.69 14.65 -5.84
N LEU A 148 18.70 14.22 -5.04
CA LEU A 148 18.89 13.20 -4.02
C LEU A 148 18.95 11.84 -4.71
N ALA A 149 20.16 11.38 -5.05
CA ALA A 149 20.39 10.16 -5.83
C ALA A 149 20.75 8.95 -4.98
N GLU A 150 21.35 9.18 -3.82
CA GLU A 150 21.77 8.14 -2.87
C GLU A 150 21.05 8.37 -1.55
N LEU A 151 20.41 7.31 -1.04
CA LEU A 151 19.71 7.32 0.24
C LEU A 151 19.79 5.91 0.83
N GLU A 152 20.43 5.79 1.99
CA GLU A 152 20.44 4.54 2.75
C GLU A 152 19.16 4.46 3.57
N ILE A 153 18.25 3.56 3.17
CA ILE A 153 16.98 3.38 3.87
C ILE A 153 17.20 2.50 5.11
N PRO A 154 16.89 2.99 6.32
CA PRO A 154 17.01 2.17 7.52
C PRO A 154 15.96 1.06 7.53
N VAL A 155 16.36 -0.15 7.93
CA VAL A 155 15.47 -1.33 8.01
C VAL A 155 14.30 -1.18 8.98
N THR A 156 14.34 -0.16 9.84
CA THR A 156 13.27 0.18 10.80
C THR A 156 12.15 1.03 10.20
N LEU A 157 12.35 1.58 8.99
CA LEU A 157 11.36 2.45 8.36
C LEU A 157 10.14 1.63 7.93
N GLN A 158 9.03 1.79 8.65
CA GLN A 158 7.82 0.96 8.48
C GLN A 158 6.61 1.76 7.98
N LYS A 159 6.69 3.10 7.97
CA LYS A 159 5.60 3.97 7.52
C LYS A 159 6.15 4.98 6.52
N ILE A 160 5.63 4.94 5.31
CA ILE A 160 6.05 5.79 4.21
C ILE A 160 4.82 6.52 3.71
N GLY A 161 4.82 7.84 3.88
CA GLY A 161 3.73 8.68 3.43
C GLY A 161 3.60 8.72 1.91
N LEU A 162 2.43 9.19 1.48
CA LEU A 162 2.09 9.42 0.09
C LEU A 162 3.19 10.23 -0.62
N ASP A 163 3.68 9.77 -1.78
CA ASP A 163 4.67 10.49 -2.60
C ASP A 163 5.96 10.90 -1.87
N ALA A 164 6.31 10.24 -0.75
CA ALA A 164 7.45 10.62 0.09
C ALA A 164 8.77 10.76 -0.70
N PHE A 165 8.96 9.98 -1.76
CA PHE A 165 10.16 9.99 -2.61
C PHE A 165 9.88 10.40 -4.07
N CYS A 166 8.68 10.93 -4.35
CA CYS A 166 8.28 11.33 -5.70
C CYS A 166 9.23 12.41 -6.26
N ASP A 167 9.57 12.32 -7.56
CA ASP A 167 10.50 13.23 -8.24
C ASP A 167 11.93 13.28 -7.65
N THR A 168 12.36 12.28 -6.88
CA THR A 168 13.77 12.14 -6.45
C THR A 168 14.61 11.42 -7.52
N ALA A 169 15.93 11.65 -7.53
CA ALA A 169 16.83 10.84 -8.36
C ALA A 169 16.97 9.41 -7.82
N TRP A 170 16.85 9.23 -6.51
CA TRP A 170 16.87 7.92 -5.84
C TRP A 170 15.74 7.03 -6.36
N LEU A 171 14.49 7.52 -6.35
CA LEU A 171 13.35 6.74 -6.86
C LEU A 171 13.53 6.39 -8.35
N LYS A 172 13.99 7.34 -9.17
CA LYS A 172 14.28 7.09 -10.60
C LYS A 172 15.34 6.02 -10.81
N ASN A 173 16.38 6.01 -9.97
CA ASN A 173 17.40 4.97 -9.99
C ASN A 173 16.80 3.60 -9.62
N GLN A 174 15.98 3.54 -8.55
CA GLN A 174 15.30 2.30 -8.15
C GLN A 174 14.39 1.76 -9.26
N GLN A 175 13.59 2.62 -9.90
CA GLN A 175 12.72 2.26 -11.03
C GLN A 175 13.49 1.68 -12.23
N THR A 176 14.75 2.09 -12.43
CA THR A 176 15.61 1.57 -13.50
C THR A 176 16.10 0.14 -13.19
N GLU A 177 16.27 -0.19 -11.91
CA GLU A 177 16.68 -1.52 -11.47
C GLU A 177 15.50 -2.49 -11.42
N ASN A 178 14.37 -2.05 -10.87
CA ASN A 178 13.14 -2.82 -10.79
C ASN A 178 11.93 -1.86 -10.85
N PRO A 179 11.00 -2.04 -11.80
CA PRO A 179 9.80 -1.21 -11.86
C PRO A 179 8.92 -1.36 -10.61
N LEU A 180 9.00 -2.47 -9.86
CA LEU A 180 8.29 -2.68 -8.60
C LEU A 180 9.19 -2.27 -7.42
N VAL A 181 9.27 -0.97 -7.16
CA VAL A 181 10.12 -0.40 -6.12
C VAL A 181 9.57 -0.72 -4.74
N GLN A 182 10.42 -1.30 -3.90
CA GLN A 182 10.08 -1.74 -2.56
C GLN A 182 10.98 -1.10 -1.50
N VAL A 183 10.40 -0.82 -0.34
CA VAL A 183 11.11 -0.40 0.86
C VAL A 183 10.55 -1.18 2.05
N ASN A 184 11.40 -1.96 2.72
CA ASN A 184 11.06 -2.70 3.94
C ASN A 184 9.70 -3.41 3.87
N HIS A 185 9.52 -4.26 2.85
CA HIS A 185 8.28 -5.03 2.59
C HIS A 185 7.07 -4.21 2.11
N ILE A 186 7.22 -2.91 1.88
CA ILE A 186 6.19 -2.04 1.29
C ILE A 186 6.54 -1.81 -0.17
N LEU A 187 5.63 -2.13 -1.08
CA LEU A 187 5.75 -1.75 -2.48
C LEU A 187 5.28 -0.30 -2.63
N ILE A 188 6.21 0.61 -2.86
CA ILE A 188 5.98 2.06 -2.77
C ILE A 188 5.75 2.73 -4.13
N ASP A 189 6.24 2.13 -5.21
CA ASP A 189 6.03 2.63 -6.57
C ASP A 189 6.16 1.49 -7.59
N ALA A 190 5.22 1.47 -8.51
CA ALA A 190 5.14 0.58 -9.66
C ALA A 190 4.58 1.31 -10.89
N THR A 191 4.56 2.65 -10.87
CA THR A 191 3.97 3.48 -11.93
C THR A 191 4.70 3.38 -13.27
N THR A 192 5.92 2.85 -13.26
CA THR A 192 6.73 2.59 -14.46
C THR A 192 6.58 1.16 -15.00
N CYS A 193 5.80 0.31 -14.34
CA CYS A 193 5.55 -1.04 -14.83
C CYS A 193 4.79 -1.01 -16.17
N SER A 194 5.21 -1.84 -17.11
CA SER A 194 4.65 -1.88 -18.47
C SER A 194 4.03 -3.23 -18.83
N GLY A 195 4.07 -4.20 -17.92
CA GLY A 195 3.48 -5.53 -18.09
C GLY A 195 1.96 -5.50 -18.08
N THR A 196 1.35 -6.40 -18.85
CA THR A 196 -0.10 -6.65 -18.81
C THR A 196 -0.48 -7.57 -17.64
N ALA A 197 0.44 -8.43 -17.21
CA ALA A 197 0.32 -9.23 -16.00
C ALA A 197 1.50 -8.91 -15.08
N VAL A 198 1.20 -8.63 -13.82
CA VAL A 198 2.21 -8.31 -12.80
C VAL A 198 2.00 -9.23 -11.60
N GLU A 199 3.10 -9.83 -11.17
CA GLU A 199 3.19 -10.58 -9.93
C GLU A 199 3.93 -9.72 -8.90
N VAL A 200 3.29 -9.45 -7.77
CA VAL A 200 3.96 -8.77 -6.66
C VAL A 200 4.90 -9.78 -5.98
N PRO A 201 6.18 -9.44 -5.75
CA PRO A 201 7.14 -10.38 -5.18
C PRO A 201 6.78 -10.85 -3.77
N ASP A 202 7.14 -12.10 -3.47
CA ASP A 202 7.02 -12.67 -2.13
C ASP A 202 7.72 -11.81 -1.08
N GLY A 203 7.11 -11.72 0.09
CA GLY A 203 7.63 -10.93 1.21
C GLY A 203 7.17 -9.48 1.21
N VAL A 204 6.52 -8.98 0.14
CA VAL A 204 5.76 -7.72 0.21
C VAL A 204 4.54 -7.93 1.10
N THR A 205 4.39 -7.08 2.12
CA THR A 205 3.28 -7.15 3.08
C THR A 205 2.23 -6.07 2.85
N GLU A 206 2.59 -5.01 2.13
CA GLU A 206 1.76 -3.82 1.92
C GLU A 206 1.97 -3.23 0.52
N ILE A 207 0.87 -2.93 -0.16
CA ILE A 207 0.87 -2.14 -1.40
C ILE A 207 0.59 -0.70 -1.01
N GLY A 208 1.59 0.17 -1.15
CA GLY A 208 1.56 1.55 -0.70
C GLY A 208 0.61 2.45 -1.51
N ASN A 209 0.40 3.66 -0.97
CA ASN A 209 -0.43 4.69 -1.59
C ASN A 209 0.02 4.96 -3.03
N PHE A 210 -0.93 4.91 -3.98
CA PHE A 210 -0.68 5.13 -5.41
C PHE A 210 0.40 4.27 -6.07
N ALA A 211 0.80 3.14 -5.49
CA ALA A 211 1.93 2.38 -6.03
C ALA A 211 1.74 2.01 -7.51
N PHE A 212 0.54 1.61 -7.94
CA PHE A 212 0.20 1.32 -9.34
C PHE A 212 -0.63 2.43 -9.99
N TYR A 213 -0.53 3.69 -9.54
CA TYR A 213 -1.32 4.77 -10.10
C TYR A 213 -1.20 4.86 -11.63
N ASN A 214 -2.35 4.91 -12.30
CA ASN A 214 -2.47 5.06 -13.75
C ASN A 214 -1.70 4.00 -14.58
N CYS A 215 -1.57 2.77 -14.08
CA CYS A 215 -1.01 1.65 -14.85
C CYS A 215 -2.04 1.14 -15.89
N GLY A 216 -2.28 1.90 -16.95
CA GLY A 216 -3.35 1.62 -17.93
C GLY A 216 -3.19 0.34 -18.76
N ASN A 217 -1.98 -0.21 -18.86
CA ASN A 217 -1.72 -1.48 -19.54
C ASN A 217 -1.89 -2.70 -18.63
N LEU A 218 -1.90 -2.50 -17.31
CA LEU A 218 -2.05 -3.59 -16.34
C LEU A 218 -3.43 -4.20 -16.48
N GLN A 219 -3.49 -5.49 -16.80
CA GLN A 219 -4.73 -6.27 -16.96
C GLN A 219 -4.89 -7.31 -15.85
N LYS A 220 -3.79 -7.86 -15.34
CA LYS A 220 -3.79 -8.86 -14.28
C LYS A 220 -2.80 -8.47 -13.20
N ILE A 221 -3.23 -8.52 -11.95
CA ILE A 221 -2.34 -8.36 -10.79
C ILE A 221 -2.48 -9.56 -9.86
N MET A 222 -1.35 -10.11 -9.44
CA MET A 222 -1.27 -11.21 -8.47
C MET A 222 -0.60 -10.73 -7.20
N LEU A 223 -1.32 -10.79 -6.09
CA LEU A 223 -0.83 -10.45 -4.76
C LEU A 223 -0.44 -11.74 -4.02
N PRO A 224 0.81 -11.86 -3.53
CA PRO A 224 1.29 -13.05 -2.84
C PRO A 224 0.64 -13.17 -1.46
N ALA A 225 0.83 -14.34 -0.85
CA ALA A 225 0.22 -14.66 0.44
C ALA A 225 0.61 -13.69 1.58
N SER A 226 1.74 -13.00 1.44
CA SER A 226 2.25 -12.05 2.43
C SER A 226 1.53 -10.71 2.43
N VAL A 227 0.82 -10.33 1.35
CA VAL A 227 0.15 -9.03 1.27
C VAL A 227 -1.09 -9.03 2.17
N THR A 228 -1.08 -8.15 3.16
CA THR A 228 -2.18 -8.00 4.13
C THR A 228 -2.92 -6.67 4.00
N LYS A 229 -2.34 -5.70 3.27
CA LYS A 229 -2.86 -4.33 3.19
C LYS A 229 -2.63 -3.73 1.80
N ILE A 230 -3.67 -3.08 1.27
CA ILE A 230 -3.62 -2.24 0.08
C ILE A 230 -4.04 -0.83 0.51
N ASP A 231 -3.21 0.17 0.26
CA ASP A 231 -3.43 1.53 0.73
C ASP A 231 -4.22 2.42 -0.25
N TRP A 232 -4.44 3.68 0.15
CA TRP A 232 -5.27 4.63 -0.57
C TRP A 232 -4.81 4.80 -2.02
N GLY A 233 -5.77 4.65 -2.94
CA GLY A 233 -5.54 4.83 -4.36
C GLY A 233 -4.50 3.91 -4.99
N ALA A 234 -4.09 2.81 -4.34
CA ALA A 234 -2.98 1.96 -4.80
C ALA A 234 -3.07 1.54 -6.28
N PHE A 235 -4.26 1.25 -6.79
CA PHE A 235 -4.54 0.91 -8.20
C PHE A 235 -5.43 1.95 -8.90
N TRP A 236 -5.52 3.17 -8.38
CA TRP A 236 -6.38 4.20 -8.98
C TRP A 236 -5.96 4.48 -10.43
N GLN A 237 -6.94 4.48 -11.34
CA GLN A 237 -6.79 4.68 -12.78
C GLN A 237 -6.08 3.53 -13.51
N CYS A 238 -6.00 2.34 -12.91
CA CYS A 238 -5.69 1.11 -13.64
C CYS A 238 -6.87 0.66 -14.51
N SER A 239 -7.25 1.48 -15.49
CA SER A 239 -8.43 1.26 -16.35
C SER A 239 -8.36 -0.01 -17.20
N GLY A 240 -7.15 -0.56 -17.39
CA GLY A 240 -6.90 -1.84 -18.03
C GLY A 240 -7.16 -3.07 -17.16
N LEU A 241 -7.23 -2.90 -15.83
CA LEU A 241 -7.19 -4.01 -14.87
C LEU A 241 -8.47 -4.83 -14.98
N GLU A 242 -8.33 -6.10 -15.37
CA GLU A 242 -9.43 -7.04 -15.61
C GLU A 242 -9.57 -8.04 -14.45
N THR A 243 -8.43 -8.50 -13.91
CA THR A 243 -8.39 -9.53 -12.87
C THR A 243 -7.43 -9.19 -11.74
N LEU A 244 -7.87 -9.44 -10.51
CA LEU A 244 -7.08 -9.39 -9.28
C LEU A 244 -7.01 -10.80 -8.69
N THR A 245 -5.80 -11.29 -8.39
CA THR A 245 -5.61 -12.54 -7.65
C THR A 245 -5.01 -12.24 -6.29
N VAL A 246 -5.57 -12.83 -5.23
CA VAL A 246 -5.14 -12.67 -3.84
C VAL A 246 -4.80 -14.05 -3.26
N GLN A 247 -3.51 -14.30 -3.00
CA GLN A 247 -3.02 -15.62 -2.56
C GLN A 247 -2.93 -15.75 -1.02
N GLY A 248 -3.46 -14.80 -0.26
CA GLY A 248 -3.40 -14.85 1.21
C GLY A 248 -4.50 -14.07 1.91
N ASN A 249 -4.25 -13.78 3.19
CA ASN A 249 -5.23 -13.18 4.08
C ASN A 249 -5.14 -11.66 4.03
N LEU A 250 -5.67 -11.09 2.94
CA LEU A 250 -5.84 -9.65 2.82
C LEU A 250 -6.76 -9.17 3.96
N ALA A 251 -6.33 -8.15 4.71
CA ALA A 251 -7.07 -7.63 5.86
C ALA A 251 -7.74 -6.30 5.55
N LYS A 252 -7.11 -5.46 4.72
CA LYS A 252 -7.58 -4.09 4.47
C LYS A 252 -7.32 -3.63 3.03
N ILE A 253 -8.31 -2.93 2.48
CA ILE A 253 -8.26 -2.20 1.22
C ILE A 253 -8.65 -0.74 1.50
N GLY A 254 -7.72 0.18 1.26
CA GLY A 254 -7.87 1.60 1.52
C GLY A 254 -8.84 2.30 0.58
N GLU A 255 -9.20 3.53 0.95
CA GLU A 255 -10.11 4.36 0.18
C GLU A 255 -9.65 4.50 -1.28
N SER A 256 -10.60 4.37 -2.21
CA SER A 256 -10.37 4.52 -3.66
C SER A 256 -9.27 3.63 -4.26
N ALA A 257 -8.83 2.57 -3.58
CA ALA A 257 -7.73 1.71 -4.03
C ALA A 257 -7.93 1.18 -5.46
N PHE A 258 -9.16 0.81 -5.83
CA PHE A 258 -9.55 0.33 -7.16
C PHE A 258 -10.45 1.31 -7.92
N SER A 259 -10.37 2.60 -7.60
CA SER A 259 -11.13 3.63 -8.33
C SER A 259 -10.68 3.70 -9.79
N ASP A 260 -11.63 3.93 -10.70
CA ASP A 260 -11.41 3.94 -12.16
C ASP A 260 -10.80 2.64 -12.77
N CYS A 261 -10.84 1.52 -12.04
CA CYS A 261 -10.51 0.18 -12.59
C CYS A 261 -11.65 -0.37 -13.44
N THR A 262 -12.03 0.36 -14.50
CA THR A 262 -13.30 0.16 -15.24
C THR A 262 -13.50 -1.20 -15.91
N LYS A 263 -12.44 -2.01 -16.04
CA LYS A 263 -12.51 -3.36 -16.58
C LYS A 263 -12.49 -4.47 -15.52
N LEU A 264 -12.34 -4.12 -14.24
CA LEU A 264 -12.18 -5.09 -13.17
C LEU A 264 -13.49 -5.87 -13.05
N SER A 265 -13.44 -7.14 -13.40
CA SER A 265 -14.63 -7.98 -13.54
C SER A 265 -14.55 -9.26 -12.72
N ALA A 266 -13.34 -9.69 -12.34
CA ALA A 266 -13.13 -10.87 -11.53
C ALA A 266 -12.03 -10.69 -10.48
N VAL A 267 -12.28 -11.23 -9.29
CA VAL A 267 -11.31 -11.39 -8.22
C VAL A 267 -11.20 -12.88 -7.91
N TYR A 268 -9.98 -13.39 -7.88
CA TYR A 268 -9.69 -14.77 -7.48
C TYR A 268 -8.97 -14.74 -6.15
N THR A 269 -9.45 -15.50 -5.16
CA THR A 269 -8.84 -15.51 -3.84
C THR A 269 -8.84 -16.90 -3.23
N VAL A 270 -7.75 -17.24 -2.53
CA VAL A 270 -7.68 -18.45 -1.70
C VAL A 270 -8.58 -18.34 -0.46
N MET A 271 -9.03 -17.13 -0.10
CA MET A 271 -9.90 -16.90 1.04
C MET A 271 -11.29 -17.51 0.79
N SER A 272 -11.91 -17.99 1.86
CA SER A 272 -13.33 -18.31 1.88
C SER A 272 -14.19 -17.04 1.81
N GLU A 273 -15.48 -17.21 1.52
CA GLU A 273 -16.44 -16.10 1.53
C GLU A 273 -16.52 -15.41 2.90
N ASP A 274 -16.49 -16.18 3.99
CA ASP A 274 -16.50 -15.66 5.36
C ASP A 274 -15.24 -14.83 5.65
N GLU A 275 -14.06 -15.30 5.24
CA GLU A 275 -12.81 -14.56 5.40
C GLU A 275 -12.81 -13.27 4.57
N TRP A 276 -13.24 -13.33 3.30
CA TRP A 276 -13.33 -12.15 2.44
C TRP A 276 -14.31 -11.10 2.98
N SER A 277 -15.44 -11.55 3.55
CA SER A 277 -16.42 -10.65 4.15
C SER A 277 -15.89 -9.84 5.35
N ASN A 278 -14.77 -10.29 5.94
CA ASN A 278 -14.09 -9.59 7.03
C ASN A 278 -13.01 -8.61 6.54
N VAL A 279 -12.71 -8.58 5.24
CA VAL A 279 -11.79 -7.60 4.65
C VAL A 279 -12.37 -6.20 4.85
N GLN A 280 -11.58 -5.30 5.45
CA GLN A 280 -11.97 -3.90 5.62
C GLN A 280 -11.79 -3.16 4.29
N ILE A 281 -12.86 -3.05 3.50
CA ILE A 281 -12.89 -2.29 2.25
C ILE A 281 -13.44 -0.90 2.54
N GLU A 282 -12.61 0.13 2.34
CA GLU A 282 -13.01 1.54 2.50
C GLU A 282 -13.74 2.08 1.25
N SER A 283 -14.32 3.28 1.34
CA SER A 283 -15.14 3.88 0.27
C SER A 283 -14.38 4.09 -1.05
N GLY A 284 -15.10 4.19 -2.17
CA GLY A 284 -14.49 4.45 -3.49
C GLY A 284 -13.99 3.20 -4.22
N ASN A 285 -14.39 2.01 -3.76
CA ASN A 285 -14.03 0.71 -4.33
C ASN A 285 -15.24 0.02 -5.01
N GLU A 286 -16.21 0.77 -5.50
CA GLU A 286 -17.48 0.23 -6.00
C GLU A 286 -17.31 -0.75 -7.17
N LEU A 287 -16.26 -0.58 -7.98
CA LEU A 287 -15.94 -1.50 -9.09
C LEU A 287 -15.39 -2.84 -8.59
N LEU A 288 -14.59 -2.83 -7.52
CA LEU A 288 -14.14 -4.05 -6.84
C LEU A 288 -15.35 -4.79 -6.24
N GLU A 289 -16.25 -4.07 -5.58
CA GLU A 289 -17.45 -4.65 -4.97
C GLU A 289 -18.45 -5.22 -6.01
N GLN A 290 -18.39 -4.74 -7.26
CA GLN A 290 -19.19 -5.26 -8.38
C GLN A 290 -18.54 -6.43 -9.11
N ALA A 291 -17.24 -6.68 -8.90
CA ALA A 291 -16.53 -7.77 -9.54
C ALA A 291 -17.03 -9.13 -9.02
N THR A 292 -16.98 -10.14 -9.88
CA THR A 292 -17.29 -11.53 -9.47
C THR A 292 -16.13 -12.05 -8.64
N ILE A 293 -16.39 -12.43 -7.39
CA ILE A 293 -15.37 -13.00 -6.50
C ILE A 293 -15.44 -14.53 -6.57
N HIS A 294 -14.31 -15.14 -6.91
CA HIS A 294 -14.09 -16.58 -6.94
C HIS A 294 -13.33 -16.99 -5.67
N TYR A 295 -14.07 -17.46 -4.66
CA TYR A 295 -13.52 -17.89 -3.37
C TYR A 295 -12.87 -19.27 -3.42
N ASN A 296 -11.92 -19.52 -2.52
CA ASN A 296 -11.14 -20.76 -2.44
C ASN A 296 -10.56 -21.19 -3.81
N SER A 297 -10.23 -20.20 -4.64
CA SER A 297 -9.82 -20.38 -6.02
C SER A 297 -8.78 -19.32 -6.36
N ILE A 298 -7.63 -19.76 -6.86
CA ILE A 298 -6.73 -18.88 -7.60
C ILE A 298 -7.15 -18.88 -9.06
N LEU A 299 -6.84 -17.81 -9.80
CA LEU A 299 -6.93 -17.83 -11.26
C LEU A 299 -5.95 -18.92 -11.70
N GLU A 300 -6.52 -20.07 -12.01
CA GLU A 300 -5.81 -21.26 -12.45
C GLU A 300 -5.49 -21.10 -13.96
N GLU A 301 -4.93 -19.94 -14.34
CA GLU A 301 -4.26 -19.76 -15.62
C GLU A 301 -2.76 -19.89 -15.35
N LEU A 302 -2.33 -21.14 -15.21
CA LEU A 302 -0.92 -21.48 -15.37
C LEU A 302 -0.46 -20.94 -16.73
N LEU A 303 0.75 -20.35 -16.76
CA LEU A 303 1.40 -20.03 -18.02
C LEU A 303 1.49 -21.32 -18.84
N LEU A 304 1.26 -21.24 -20.16
CA LEU A 304 1.38 -22.41 -21.03
C LEU A 304 2.77 -23.03 -20.84
N ALA A 305 2.82 -24.33 -20.57
CA ALA A 305 4.01 -25.09 -20.21
C ALA A 305 4.66 -24.81 -18.84
N ASP A 306 4.06 -24.05 -17.93
CA ASP A 306 4.54 -23.84 -16.54
C ASP A 306 3.63 -24.62 -15.57
N LEU A 307 4.01 -25.86 -15.24
CA LEU A 307 3.13 -26.77 -14.48
C LEU A 307 3.30 -26.66 -12.97
N ASP A 308 4.41 -26.09 -12.50
CA ASP A 308 4.65 -25.83 -11.08
C ASP A 308 4.38 -24.39 -10.66
N ASN A 309 3.95 -23.54 -11.60
CA ASN A 309 3.54 -22.16 -11.41
C ASN A 309 4.67 -21.28 -10.86
N ASN A 310 5.90 -21.54 -11.29
CA ASN A 310 7.07 -20.79 -10.83
C ASN A 310 7.39 -19.56 -11.69
N GLY A 311 6.59 -19.30 -12.74
CA GLY A 311 6.72 -18.17 -13.66
C GLY A 311 7.74 -18.39 -14.78
N SER A 312 8.36 -19.57 -14.86
CA SER A 312 9.36 -19.92 -15.86
C SER A 312 9.09 -21.29 -16.49
N VAL A 313 9.39 -21.42 -17.78
CA VAL A 313 9.26 -22.69 -18.50
C VAL A 313 10.63 -23.34 -18.61
N ASP A 314 10.85 -24.40 -17.83
CA ASP A 314 12.13 -25.08 -17.71
C ASP A 314 12.03 -26.63 -17.69
N SER A 315 13.14 -27.29 -17.33
CA SER A 315 13.21 -28.76 -17.33
C SER A 315 12.27 -29.43 -16.32
N THR A 316 11.87 -28.71 -15.29
CA THR A 316 10.94 -29.16 -14.25
C THR A 316 9.54 -29.31 -14.84
N ASP A 317 9.11 -28.38 -15.68
CA ASP A 317 7.84 -28.48 -16.39
C ASP A 317 7.81 -29.63 -17.39
N VAL A 318 8.91 -29.81 -18.13
CA VAL A 318 9.07 -30.96 -19.04
C VAL A 318 8.92 -32.26 -18.28
N PHE A 319 9.51 -32.36 -17.07
CA PHE A 319 9.37 -33.54 -16.24
C PHE A 319 7.92 -33.79 -15.84
N TYR A 320 7.20 -32.75 -15.39
CA TYR A 320 5.79 -32.90 -15.02
C TYR A 320 4.94 -33.34 -16.20
N ILE A 321 5.03 -32.67 -17.35
CA ILE A 321 4.24 -33.01 -18.55
C ILE A 321 4.54 -34.45 -19.00
N LEU A 322 5.82 -34.83 -19.06
CA LEU A 322 6.22 -36.20 -19.44
C LEU A 322 5.68 -37.25 -18.46
N LEU A 323 5.68 -36.95 -17.16
CA LEU A 323 5.13 -37.83 -16.13
C LEU A 323 3.62 -38.03 -16.34
N GLY A 324 2.87 -36.95 -16.58
CA GLY A 324 1.43 -37.01 -16.86
C GLY A 324 1.10 -37.82 -18.11
N VAL A 325 1.85 -37.62 -19.19
CA VAL A 325 1.72 -38.42 -20.43
C VAL A 325 1.97 -39.91 -20.14
N ALA A 326 3.00 -40.23 -19.34
CA ALA A 326 3.31 -41.61 -18.99
C ALA A 326 2.23 -42.26 -18.10
N GLN A 327 1.67 -41.52 -17.14
CA GLN A 327 0.55 -41.96 -16.29
C GLN A 327 -0.70 -42.24 -17.13
N ASN A 328 -1.08 -41.31 -18.01
CA ASN A 328 -2.22 -41.47 -18.91
C ASN A 328 -2.06 -42.70 -19.82
N ALA A 329 -0.86 -42.95 -20.35
CA ALA A 329 -0.58 -44.10 -21.21
C ALA A 329 -0.79 -45.47 -20.52
N VAL A 330 -0.67 -45.51 -19.19
CA VAL A 330 -0.93 -46.73 -18.38
C VAL A 330 -2.30 -46.73 -17.71
N GLY A 331 -3.16 -45.76 -18.03
CA GLY A 331 -4.50 -45.62 -17.45
C GLY A 331 -4.49 -45.19 -15.97
N MET A 332 -3.41 -44.54 -15.53
CA MET A 332 -3.34 -43.88 -14.23
C MET A 332 -3.78 -42.43 -14.36
N ASP A 333 -4.47 -41.95 -13.32
CA ASP A 333 -4.77 -40.53 -13.14
C ASP A 333 -3.46 -39.74 -12.95
N SER A 334 -3.30 -38.64 -13.68
CA SER A 334 -2.14 -37.74 -13.57
C SER A 334 -2.13 -37.02 -12.22
N GLY A 335 -3.30 -36.85 -11.59
CA GLY A 335 -3.48 -36.03 -10.40
C GLY A 335 -3.38 -34.53 -10.67
N TRP A 336 -3.45 -34.13 -11.94
CA TRP A 336 -3.42 -32.73 -12.36
C TRP A 336 -4.73 -32.01 -12.08
N THR A 337 -4.63 -30.71 -11.80
CA THR A 337 -5.80 -29.82 -11.81
C THR A 337 -6.25 -29.54 -13.25
N PRO A 338 -7.50 -29.11 -13.49
CA PRO A 338 -7.94 -28.68 -14.81
C PRO A 338 -7.06 -27.59 -15.43
N ALA A 339 -6.45 -26.71 -14.64
CA ALA A 339 -5.45 -25.77 -15.15
C ALA A 339 -4.15 -26.43 -15.61
N GLN A 340 -3.64 -27.40 -14.86
CA GLN A 340 -2.44 -28.13 -15.24
C GLN A 340 -2.67 -28.93 -16.54
N GLU A 341 -3.86 -29.52 -16.70
CA GLU A 341 -4.26 -30.14 -17.97
C GLU A 341 -4.28 -29.12 -19.12
N LYS A 342 -4.86 -27.93 -18.89
CA LYS A 342 -4.93 -26.86 -19.89
C LYS A 342 -3.56 -26.25 -20.22
N ALA A 343 -2.67 -26.11 -19.25
CA ALA A 343 -1.33 -25.58 -19.45
C ALA A 343 -0.35 -26.59 -20.04
N ALA A 344 -0.63 -27.88 -19.88
CA ALA A 344 0.12 -28.96 -20.51
C ALA A 344 -0.30 -29.25 -21.96
N ASP A 345 -1.51 -28.83 -22.38
CA ASP A 345 -2.00 -28.94 -23.78
C ASP A 345 -1.49 -27.74 -24.61
N ILE A 346 -0.25 -27.86 -25.10
CA ILE A 346 0.49 -26.78 -25.77
C ILE A 346 -0.07 -26.52 -27.16
N ASP A 347 -0.52 -27.57 -27.85
CA ASP A 347 -1.03 -27.46 -29.21
C ASP A 347 -2.55 -27.23 -29.32
N GLY A 348 -3.23 -27.26 -28.18
CA GLY A 348 -4.66 -27.01 -28.06
C GLY A 348 -5.51 -28.13 -28.69
N SER A 349 -4.96 -29.33 -28.82
CA SER A 349 -5.67 -30.49 -29.38
C SER A 349 -6.73 -31.05 -28.44
N GLY A 350 -6.69 -30.67 -27.16
CA GLY A 350 -7.55 -31.19 -26.10
C GLY A 350 -7.05 -32.50 -25.49
N ALA A 351 -5.84 -32.94 -25.84
CA ALA A 351 -5.20 -34.12 -25.28
C ALA A 351 -3.73 -33.82 -24.96
N VAL A 352 -3.29 -34.13 -23.74
CA VAL A 352 -1.87 -33.98 -23.38
C VAL A 352 -1.11 -35.25 -23.74
N ASP A 353 -0.25 -35.16 -24.75
CA ASP A 353 0.53 -36.28 -25.29
C ASP A 353 1.99 -35.93 -25.61
N SER A 354 2.69 -36.81 -26.32
CA SER A 354 4.10 -36.63 -26.66
C SER A 354 4.39 -35.38 -27.51
N THR A 355 3.37 -34.85 -28.19
CA THR A 355 3.44 -33.66 -29.04
C THR A 355 3.64 -32.41 -28.18
N ASP A 356 2.94 -32.32 -27.06
CA ASP A 356 3.10 -31.24 -26.08
C ASP A 356 4.51 -31.21 -25.48
N VAL A 357 5.00 -32.37 -25.06
CA VAL A 357 6.37 -32.53 -24.54
C VAL A 357 7.40 -32.05 -25.58
N PHE A 358 7.17 -32.34 -26.86
CA PHE A 358 8.05 -31.89 -27.93
C PHE A 358 8.06 -30.36 -28.05
N TYR A 359 6.90 -29.70 -27.98
CA TYR A 359 6.84 -28.23 -28.08
C TYR A 359 7.51 -27.53 -26.90
N VAL A 360 7.33 -28.02 -25.67
CA VAL A 360 8.02 -27.45 -24.49
C VAL A 360 9.54 -27.59 -24.61
N LEU A 361 10.03 -28.77 -25.00
CA LEU A 361 11.45 -28.99 -25.25
C LEU A 361 12.00 -28.08 -26.35
N LEU A 362 11.24 -27.88 -27.43
CA LEU A 362 11.63 -27.03 -28.54
C LEU A 362 11.65 -25.55 -28.14
N TYR A 363 10.69 -25.10 -27.35
CA TYR A 363 10.65 -23.76 -26.76
C TYR A 363 11.88 -23.48 -25.92
N ILE A 364 12.18 -24.36 -24.95
CA ILE A 364 13.34 -24.25 -24.07
C ILE A 364 14.64 -24.23 -24.88
N ALA A 365 14.78 -25.13 -25.86
CA ALA A 365 15.98 -25.22 -26.68
C ALA A 365 16.24 -23.95 -27.51
N ARG A 366 15.20 -23.38 -28.11
CA ARG A 366 15.33 -22.17 -28.95
C ARG A 366 15.61 -20.92 -28.12
N ASN A 367 14.92 -20.75 -27.00
CA ASN A 367 15.19 -19.65 -26.08
C ASN A 367 16.59 -19.74 -25.46
N SER A 368 17.04 -20.95 -25.10
CA SER A 368 18.41 -21.20 -24.63
C SER A 368 19.47 -20.90 -25.70
N ALA A 369 19.12 -21.02 -26.98
CA ALA A 369 19.98 -20.65 -28.11
C ALA A 369 19.90 -19.15 -28.47
N GLY A 370 19.15 -18.34 -27.72
CA GLY A 370 18.96 -16.92 -27.98
C GLY A 370 18.08 -16.62 -29.21
N ILE A 371 17.25 -17.57 -29.63
CA ILE A 371 16.33 -17.42 -30.76
C ILE A 371 14.95 -17.04 -30.22
N PRO A 372 14.47 -15.80 -30.45
CA PRO A 372 13.13 -15.39 -30.00
C PRO A 372 12.06 -16.33 -30.55
N THR A 373 11.26 -16.90 -29.65
CA THR A 373 10.29 -17.95 -29.96
C THR A 373 9.02 -17.74 -29.16
N THR A 374 7.86 -17.74 -29.83
CA THR A 374 6.53 -17.76 -29.18
C THR A 374 5.85 -19.11 -29.40
N TRP A 375 4.81 -19.41 -28.63
CA TRP A 375 4.04 -20.66 -28.77
C TRP A 375 3.36 -20.76 -30.14
N GLU A 376 2.81 -19.65 -30.66
CA GLU A 376 2.20 -19.62 -31.99
C GLU A 376 3.19 -19.94 -33.11
N MET A 377 4.47 -19.58 -32.94
CA MET A 377 5.53 -19.91 -33.91
C MET A 377 5.89 -21.40 -33.91
N LEU A 378 5.65 -22.10 -32.81
CA LEU A 378 5.97 -23.52 -32.67
C LEU A 378 4.85 -24.41 -33.16
N VAL A 379 3.60 -24.02 -32.91
CA VAL A 379 2.39 -24.83 -33.18
C VAL A 379 1.80 -24.58 -34.57
N ALA A 380 2.24 -23.53 -35.29
CA ALA A 380 1.85 -23.23 -36.67
C ALA A 380 2.58 -24.10 -37.71
#